data_AF-A0A2D7MI70-F1
#
_entry.id   AF-A0A2D7MI70-F1
#
_cell.length_a   1.000
_cell.length_b   1.000
_cell.length_c   1.000
_cell.angle_alpha   90.00
_cell.angle_beta   90.00
_cell.angle_gamma   90.00
#
_symmetry.space_group_name_H-M   'P 1'
#
loop_
_entity.id
_entity.type
_entity.pdbx_description
1 polymer ?
#
loop_
_entity_poly.entity_id
_entity_poly.type
_entity_poly.pdbx_seq_one_letter_code
_entity_poly.pdbx_strand_id
1 'polypeptide(L)'
;MVGEQEPIFDVFNAAGHALPIACRYGGCITCAARLVSGKVRQPNATALNKRQSQAGYVLLCVARPKEECVFEVGVESHHSLYQNPFAQAKAVELLKEVKKR
;
A
#
# COMPACT_ATOMS: atom_id res chain seq x y z
N MET A 1 0.63 17.65 15.89
CA MET A 1 0.45 16.34 16.55
C MET A 1 -0.75 15.67 15.90
N VAL A 2 -0.61 14.43 15.43
CA VAL A 2 -1.70 13.68 14.79
C VAL A 2 -2.64 13.14 15.86
N GLY A 3 -3.94 13.41 15.77
CA GLY A 3 -4.92 12.80 16.66
C GLY A 3 -4.99 11.29 16.40
N GLU A 4 -5.05 10.48 17.46
CA GLU A 4 -5.07 9.00 17.37
C GLU A 4 -6.23 8.42 16.52
N GLN A 5 -7.25 9.24 16.23
CA GLN A 5 -8.43 8.83 15.47
C GLN A 5 -8.42 9.29 14.01
N GLU A 6 -7.50 10.15 13.60
CA GLU A 6 -7.44 10.72 12.26
C GLU A 6 -6.57 9.85 11.33
N PRO A 7 -6.99 9.63 10.07
CA PRO A 7 -6.15 8.98 9.08
C PRO A 7 -4.85 9.76 8.85
N ILE A 8 -3.73 9.03 8.77
CA ILE A 8 -2.41 9.63 8.51
C ILE A 8 -2.43 10.47 7.22
N PHE A 9 -3.15 10.02 6.20
CA PHE A 9 -3.31 10.76 4.95
C PHE A 9 -3.85 12.18 5.16
N ASP A 10 -4.88 12.36 6.01
CA ASP A 10 -5.55 13.64 6.18
C ASP A 10 -4.61 14.66 6.85
N VAL A 11 -3.77 14.20 7.79
CA VAL A 11 -2.72 15.02 8.39
C VAL A 11 -1.71 15.50 7.37
N PHE A 12 -1.17 14.60 6.53
CA PHE A 12 -0.20 14.98 5.50
C PHE A 12 -0.81 15.99 4.52
N ASN A 13 -2.06 15.78 4.13
CA ASN A 13 -2.77 16.67 3.24
C ASN A 13 -3.02 18.06 3.88
N ALA A 14 -3.40 18.10 5.16
CA ALA A 14 -3.57 19.36 5.90
C ALA A 14 -2.24 20.12 6.09
N ALA A 15 -1.11 19.41 6.16
CA ALA A 15 0.23 19.98 6.16
C ALA A 15 0.72 20.43 4.77
N GLY A 16 -0.07 20.26 3.71
CA GLY A 16 0.26 20.66 2.35
C GLY A 16 1.04 19.62 1.53
N HIS A 17 1.18 18.40 2.04
CA HIS A 17 1.84 17.30 1.31
C HIS A 17 0.82 16.51 0.48
N ALA A 18 0.97 16.56 -0.84
CA ALA A 18 0.14 15.79 -1.76
C ALA A 18 0.63 14.33 -1.84
N LEU A 19 -0.15 13.41 -1.29
CA LEU A 19 0.07 11.96 -1.41
C LEU A 19 -0.91 11.36 -2.42
N PRO A 20 -0.51 10.31 -3.16
CA PRO A 20 -1.42 9.63 -4.07
C PRO A 20 -2.61 9.02 -3.32
N ILE A 21 -3.83 9.27 -3.80
CA ILE A 21 -5.05 8.71 -3.21
C ILE A 21 -6.10 8.44 -4.30
N ALA A 22 -6.94 7.44 -4.08
CA ALA A 22 -8.07 7.12 -4.95
C ALA A 22 -9.33 6.75 -4.15
N CYS A 23 -9.37 5.55 -3.54
CA CYS A 23 -10.62 5.02 -2.99
C CYS A 23 -11.04 5.60 -1.61
N ARG A 24 -10.09 6.03 -0.77
CA ARG A 24 -10.28 6.48 0.63
C ARG A 24 -10.93 5.51 1.64
N TYR A 25 -11.31 4.29 1.24
CA TYR A 25 -11.89 3.30 2.15
C TYR A 25 -11.02 2.05 2.34
N GLY A 26 -9.78 2.05 1.83
CA GLY A 26 -8.81 0.96 2.00
C GLY A 26 -8.94 -0.20 1.02
N GLY A 27 -9.75 -0.06 -0.05
CA GLY A 27 -9.95 -1.07 -1.11
C GLY A 27 -8.99 -0.97 -2.31
N CYS A 28 -8.09 0.01 -2.33
CA CYS A 28 -7.03 0.11 -3.34
C CYS A 28 -5.67 0.34 -2.68
N ILE A 29 -4.60 0.16 -3.46
CA ILE A 29 -3.21 0.37 -2.99
C ILE A 29 -2.63 1.76 -3.33
N THR A 30 -3.40 2.68 -3.92
CA THR A 30 -2.87 3.99 -4.36
C THR A 30 -2.22 4.82 -3.25
N CYS A 31 -2.76 4.75 -2.03
CA CYS A 31 -2.23 5.45 -0.85
C CYS A 31 -1.27 4.61 -0.01
N ALA A 32 -0.74 3.53 -0.57
CA ALA A 32 0.13 2.64 0.17
C ALA A 32 1.49 3.29 0.44
N ALA A 33 2.01 3.03 1.63
CA ALA A 33 3.35 3.42 2.05
C ALA A 33 4.01 2.26 2.78
N ARG A 34 5.34 2.27 2.84
CA ARG A 34 6.10 1.28 3.61
C ARG A 34 6.45 1.87 4.97
N LEU A 35 6.04 1.21 6.05
CA LEU A 35 6.40 1.57 7.42
C LEU A 35 7.87 1.22 7.66
N VAL A 36 8.68 2.23 7.94
CA VAL A 36 10.12 2.09 8.24
C VAL A 36 10.32 1.89 9.73
N SER A 37 9.60 2.66 10.55
CA SER A 37 9.59 2.55 12.01
C SER A 37 8.23 2.97 12.58
N GLY A 38 7.91 2.49 13.77
CA GLY A 38 6.68 2.81 14.49
C GLY A 38 5.62 1.70 14.39
N LYS A 39 4.39 2.05 14.80
CA LYS A 39 3.22 1.17 14.76
C LYS A 39 1.97 1.93 14.38
N VAL A 40 1.14 1.26 13.57
CA VAL A 40 -0.15 1.79 13.13
C VAL A 40 -1.28 0.80 13.37
N ARG A 41 -2.50 1.32 13.43
CA ARG A 41 -3.74 0.55 13.32
C ARG A 41 -4.42 0.87 11.98
N GLN A 42 -4.75 -0.14 11.19
CA GLN A 42 -5.41 0.03 9.89
C GLN A 42 -6.64 -0.90 9.74
N PRO A 43 -7.77 -0.63 10.43
CA PRO A 43 -8.87 -1.58 10.56
C PRO A 43 -9.59 -1.91 9.24
N ASN A 44 -9.51 -1.02 8.24
CA ASN A 44 -10.21 -1.15 6.95
C ASN A 44 -9.24 -1.40 5.78
N ALA A 45 -8.01 -1.87 6.03
CA ALA A 45 -7.02 -2.10 4.99
C ALA A 45 -7.26 -3.43 4.23
N THR A 46 -8.35 -3.49 3.46
CA THR A 46 -8.79 -4.70 2.76
C THR A 46 -7.98 -5.01 1.50
N ALA A 47 -7.32 -4.00 0.90
CA ALA A 47 -6.50 -4.19 -0.29
C ALA A 47 -5.17 -4.92 -0.05
N LEU A 48 -4.70 -4.98 1.20
CA LEU A 48 -3.43 -5.61 1.55
C LEU A 48 -3.63 -7.06 1.97
N ASN A 49 -2.87 -7.97 1.35
CA ASN A 49 -2.78 -9.35 1.82
C ASN A 49 -1.80 -9.49 2.99
N LYS A 50 -1.78 -10.69 3.63
CA LYS A 50 -0.91 -10.95 4.79
C LYS A 50 0.58 -10.70 4.50
N ARG A 51 1.07 -11.10 3.32
CA ARG A 51 2.48 -10.91 2.93
C ARG A 51 2.82 -9.42 2.83
N GLN A 52 1.96 -8.62 2.20
CA GLN A 52 2.18 -7.18 2.07
C GLN A 52 2.14 -6.49 3.44
N SER A 53 1.15 -6.81 4.27
CA SER A 53 1.06 -6.28 5.64
C SER A 53 2.29 -6.64 6.48
N GLN A 54 2.81 -7.86 6.35
CA GLN A 54 4.05 -8.30 7.02
C GLN A 54 5.30 -7.62 6.46
N ALA A 55 5.32 -7.27 5.18
CA ALA A 55 6.38 -6.47 4.57
C ALA A 55 6.34 -4.98 4.97
N GLY A 56 5.43 -4.60 5.88
CA GLY A 56 5.33 -3.24 6.42
C GLY A 56 4.46 -2.31 5.57
N TYR A 57 3.65 -2.83 4.64
CA TYR A 57 2.75 -1.99 3.87
C TYR A 57 1.56 -1.49 4.68
N VAL A 58 1.27 -0.20 4.51
CA VAL A 58 0.23 0.53 5.25
C VAL A 58 -0.58 1.37 4.27
N LEU A 59 -1.91 1.34 4.40
CA LEU A 59 -2.81 2.20 3.63
C LEU A 59 -3.10 3.49 4.40
N LEU A 60 -2.44 4.58 4.01
CA LEU A 60 -2.46 5.84 4.77
C LEU A 60 -3.86 6.46 4.93
N CYS A 61 -4.78 6.18 4.01
CA CYS A 61 -6.16 6.70 4.07
C CYS A 61 -7.04 6.08 5.17
N VAL A 62 -6.63 4.94 5.75
CA VAL A 62 -7.37 4.26 6.83
C VAL A 62 -6.49 3.94 8.04
N ALA A 63 -5.18 4.17 7.92
CA ALA A 63 -4.21 3.94 8.98
C ALA A 63 -4.19 5.10 9.98
N ARG A 64 -4.08 4.75 11.25
CA ARG A 64 -3.95 5.66 12.40
C ARG A 64 -2.65 5.35 13.14
N PRO A 65 -1.85 6.35 13.52
CA PRO A 65 -0.62 6.10 14.26
C PRO A 65 -0.95 5.65 15.69
N LYS A 66 -0.14 4.73 16.23
CA LYS A 66 -0.15 4.38 17.66
C LYS A 66 1.05 4.96 18.41
N GLU A 67 2.09 5.32 17.67
CA GLU A 67 3.34 5.90 18.15
C GLU A 67 3.95 6.73 17.01
N GLU A 68 5.13 7.30 17.23
CA GLU A 68 5.88 7.98 16.18
C GLU A 68 6.19 7.00 15.03
N CYS A 69 5.85 7.39 13.80
CA CYS A 69 5.97 6.53 12.64
C CYS A 69 6.76 7.23 11.53
N VAL A 70 7.65 6.48 10.87
CA VAL A 70 8.36 6.92 9.67
C VAL A 70 7.90 6.08 8.48
N PHE A 71 7.55 6.73 7.39
CA PHE A 71 7.05 6.09 6.18
C PHE A 71 7.92 6.40 4.97
N GLU A 72 8.12 5.38 4.14
CA GLU A 72 8.59 5.52 2.77
C GLU A 72 7.38 5.64 1.84
N VAL A 73 7.31 6.75 1.11
CA VAL A 73 6.20 7.10 0.22
C VAL A 73 6.70 7.25 -1.22
N GLY A 74 5.77 7.23 -2.19
CA GLY A 74 6.06 7.42 -3.61
C GLY A 74 6.27 6.11 -4.37
N VAL A 75 6.81 6.21 -5.59
CA VAL A 75 7.00 5.08 -6.51
C VAL A 75 7.92 4.01 -5.93
N GLU A 76 8.94 4.41 -5.18
CA GLU A 76 9.91 3.51 -4.56
C GLU A 76 9.26 2.55 -3.56
N SER A 77 8.21 2.97 -2.84
CA SER A 77 7.51 2.06 -1.94
C SER A 77 6.67 1.02 -2.70
N HIS A 78 6.24 1.32 -3.92
CA HIS A 78 5.30 0.48 -4.67
C HIS A 78 5.96 -0.66 -5.48
N HIS A 79 7.29 -0.66 -5.65
CA HIS A 79 8.00 -1.59 -6.54
C HIS A 79 7.71 -3.08 -6.25
N SER A 80 7.54 -3.44 -4.97
CA SER A 80 7.26 -4.82 -4.53
C SER A 80 5.83 -5.03 -4.04
N LEU A 81 5.01 -3.98 -4.08
CA LEU A 81 3.62 -4.03 -3.63
C LEU A 81 2.71 -4.72 -4.64
N TYR A 82 2.87 -4.38 -5.93
CA TYR A 82 2.15 -5.01 -7.02
C TYR A 82 3.06 -5.98 -7.77
N GLN A 83 2.68 -7.26 -7.80
CA GLN A 83 3.31 -8.26 -8.65
C GLN A 83 2.36 -8.56 -9.79
N ASN A 84 2.79 -8.31 -11.03
CA ASN A 84 1.98 -8.61 -12.21
C ASN A 84 1.81 -10.14 -12.35
N PRO A 85 0.60 -10.70 -12.16
CA PRO A 85 0.39 -12.13 -12.26
C PRO A 85 0.53 -12.64 -13.70
N PHE A 86 0.40 -11.77 -14.70
CA PHE A 86 0.56 -12.10 -16.13
C PHE A 86 2.03 -12.10 -16.57
N ALA A 87 2.94 -11.50 -15.80
CA ALA A 87 4.36 -11.47 -16.10
C ALA A 87 5.09 -12.78 -15.73
N GLN A 88 4.38 -13.79 -15.23
CA GLN A 88 4.99 -15.06 -14.85
C GLN A 88 5.56 -15.79 -16.07
N ALA A 89 6.81 -16.25 -15.98
CA ALA A 89 7.46 -17.06 -17.03
C ALA A 89 6.58 -18.25 -17.48
N LYS A 90 5.83 -18.82 -16.53
CA LYS A 90 4.88 -19.91 -16.77
C LYS A 90 3.71 -19.50 -17.69
N ALA A 91 3.26 -18.25 -17.63
CA ALA A 91 2.23 -17.72 -18.53
C ALA A 91 2.78 -17.59 -19.96
N VAL A 92 4.04 -17.19 -20.12
CA VAL A 92 4.72 -17.16 -21.43
C VAL A 92 4.86 -18.56 -22.01
N GLU A 93 5.19 -19.56 -21.19
CA GLU A 93 5.25 -20.97 -21.60
C GLU A 93 3.87 -21.50 -22.01
N LEU A 94 2.83 -21.25 -21.22
CA LEU A 94 1.45 -21.64 -21.54
C LEU A 94 0.98 -21.04 -22.88
N LEU A 95 1.29 -19.76 -23.12
CA LEU A 95 0.95 -19.09 -24.37
C LEU A 95 1.69 -19.69 -25.58
N LYS A 96 2.93 -20.16 -25.39
CA LYS A 96 3.70 -20.87 -26.45
C LYS A 96 3.08 -22.22 -26.77
N GLU A 97 2.57 -22.95 -25.77
CA GLU A 97 1.90 -24.23 -25.96
C GLU A 97 0.56 -24.07 -26.68
N VAL A 98 -0.25 -23.08 -26.29
CA VAL A 98 -1.55 -22.79 -26.95
C VAL A 98 -1.36 -22.37 -28.41
N LYS A 99 -0.33 -21.58 -28.72
CA LYS A 99 -0.03 -21.14 -30.11
C LYS A 99 0.53 -22.24 -31.02
N LYS A 100 0.97 -23.38 -30.48
CA LYS A 100 1.47 -24.53 -31.25
C LYS A 100 0.37 -25.48 -31.72
N ARG A 101 -0.87 -25.28 -31.27
CA ARG A 101 -2.06 -26.07 -31.59
C ARG A 101 -2.91 -25.37 -32.63
#